data_AF-A0A937H2I5-F1
#
_entry.id   AF-A0A937H2I5-F1
#
_cell.length_a   1.000
_cell.length_b   1.000
_cell.length_c   1.000
_cell.angle_alpha   90.00
_cell.angle_beta   90.00
_cell.angle_gamma   90.00
#
_symmetry.space_group_name_H-M   'P 1'
#
loop_
_entity.id
_entity.type
_entity.pdbx_description
1 polymer ?
#
loop_
_entity_poly.entity_id
_entity_poly.type
_entity_poly.pdbx_seq_one_letter_code
_entity_poly.pdbx_strand_id
1 'polypeptide(L)' 'PKTAYLTHLSPESDHEVVTRLCPPGVFPAYDGLVINI' A
#
# COMPACT_ATOMS: atom_id res chain seq x y z
N PRO A 1 -13.87 1.33 2.36
CA PRO A 1 -13.62 2.00 1.06
C PRO A 1 -13.51 0.93 -0.04
N LYS A 2 -13.75 1.26 -1.32
CA LYS A 2 -13.56 0.30 -2.43
C LYS A 2 -12.08 0.02 -2.71
N THR A 3 -11.22 1.03 -2.50
CA THR A 3 -9.77 0.93 -2.60
C THR A 3 -9.12 1.76 -1.50
N ALA A 4 -8.04 1.27 -0.89
CA ALA A 4 -7.25 2.00 0.09
C ALA A 4 -5.75 1.89 -0.19
N TYR A 5 -5.03 2.98 0.01
CA TYR A 5 -3.57 3.05 -0.14
C TYR A 5 -2.94 3.40 1.20
N LEU A 6 -2.11 2.51 1.74
CA LEU A 6 -1.45 2.67 3.04
C LEU A 6 -0.15 3.47 2.87
N THR A 7 0.06 4.50 3.68
CA THR A 7 1.28 5.33 3.68
C THR A 7 1.85 5.43 5.11
N HIS A 8 2.98 6.11 5.29
CA HIS A 8 3.71 6.22 6.56
C HIS A 8 4.08 4.84 7.15
N LEU A 9 4.57 3.94 6.30
CA LEU A 9 5.06 2.64 6.73
C LEU A 9 6.43 2.79 7.41
N SER A 10 6.67 1.97 8.44
CA SER A 10 7.95 1.97 9.14
C SER A 10 9.06 1.36 8.25
N PRO A 11 10.35 1.65 8.50
CA PRO A 11 11.45 1.09 7.71
C PRO A 11 11.50 -0.45 7.70
N GLU A 12 10.96 -1.08 8.73
CA GLU A 12 10.88 -2.55 8.85
C GLU A 12 9.76 -3.16 7.99
N SER A 13 8.89 -2.32 7.44
CA SER A 13 7.72 -2.74 6.65
C SER A 13 8.10 -2.90 5.18
N ASP A 14 8.63 -4.07 4.85
CA ASP A 14 8.93 -4.42 3.45
C ASP A 14 7.67 -4.38 2.56
N HIS A 15 7.81 -3.78 1.39
CA HIS A 15 6.69 -3.51 0.50
C HIS A 15 6.02 -4.81 0.00
N GLU A 16 6.78 -5.84 -0.36
CA GLU A 16 6.22 -7.10 -0.83
C GLU A 16 5.54 -7.87 0.29
N VAL A 17 6.16 -7.89 1.47
CA VAL A 17 5.59 -8.55 2.66
C VAL A 17 4.26 -7.92 3.01
N VAL A 18 4.19 -6.59 3.12
CA VAL A 18 2.95 -5.88 3.43
C VAL A 18 1.90 -6.07 2.35
N THR A 19 2.28 -6.06 1.07
CA THR A 19 1.35 -6.30 -0.05
C THR A 19 0.67 -7.66 0.06
N ARG A 20 1.40 -8.72 0.42
CA ARG A 20 0.85 -10.08 0.59
C ARG A 20 -0.10 -10.21 1.77
N LEU A 21 0.03 -9.34 2.78
CA LEU A 21 -0.83 -9.30 3.95
C LEU A 21 -2.10 -8.46 3.73
N CYS A 22 -2.09 -7.59 2.72
CA CYS A 22 -3.22 -6.71 2.47
C CYS A 22 -4.45 -7.50 1.99
N PRO A 23 -5.65 -7.20 2.52
CA PRO A 23 -6.88 -7.75 1.98
C PRO A 23 -7.16 -7.18 0.57
N PRO A 24 -8.04 -7.81 -0.22
CA PRO A 24 -8.40 -7.32 -1.54
C PRO A 24 -8.83 -5.84 -1.53
N GLY A 25 -8.28 -5.04 -2.44
CA GLY A 25 -8.57 -3.60 -2.54
C GLY A 25 -7.74 -2.72 -1.61
N VAL A 26 -6.80 -3.28 -0.84
CA VAL A 26 -5.85 -2.51 -0.03
C VAL A 26 -4.44 -2.72 -0.56
N PHE A 27 -3.67 -1.64 -0.67
CA PHE A 27 -2.32 -1.68 -1.23
C PHE A 27 -1.39 -0.77 -0.41
N PRO A 28 -0.15 -1.17 -0.12
CA PRO A 28 0.86 -0.23 0.36
C PRO A 28 1.22 0.75 -0.76
N ALA A 29 1.24 2.04 -0.45
CA ALA A 29 1.72 3.08 -1.35
C ALA A 29 3.25 3.07 -1.42
N TYR A 30 3.78 3.65 -2.48
CA TYR A 30 5.22 3.86 -2.68
C TYR A 30 5.45 5.26 -3.26
N ASP A 31 6.67 5.78 -3.08
CA ASP A 31 7.04 7.09 -3.57
C ASP A 31 6.96 7.12 -5.10
N GLY A 32 6.21 8.08 -5.64
CA GLY A 32 5.92 8.17 -7.07
C GLY A 32 4.66 7.43 -7.53
N LEU A 33 3.88 6.83 -6.61
CA LEU A 33 2.56 6.29 -6.92
C LEU A 33 1.63 7.41 -7.42
N VAL A 34 1.11 7.25 -8.64
CA VAL A 34 0.11 8.15 -9.24
C VAL A 34 -1.25 7.45 -9.23
N ILE A 35 -2.25 8.11 -8.63
CA ILE A 35 -3.64 7.64 -8.63
C ILE A 35 -4.41 8.51 -9.62
N ASN A 36 -4.87 7.90 -10.71
CA ASN A 36 -5.78 8.53 -11.66
C ASN A 36 -7.22 8.22 -11.22
N ILE A 37 -7.98 9.28 -10.89
CA ILE A 37 -9.34 9.20 -10.37
C ILE A 37 -10.34 9.48 -11.49
#